data_AF-A0A355SE11-F1
#
_entry.id   AF-A0A355SE11-F1
#
_cell.length_a   1.000
_cell.length_b   1.000
_cell.length_c   1.000
_cell.angle_alpha   90.00
_cell.angle_beta   90.00
_cell.angle_gamma   90.00
#
_symmetry.space_group_name_H-M   'P 1'
#
loop_
_entity.id
_entity.type
_entity.pdbx_description
1 polymer ?
#
loop_
_entity_poly.entity_id
_entity_poly.type
_entity_poly.pdbx_seq_one_letter_code
_entity_poly.pdbx_strand_id
1 'polypeptide(L)' 'VTVGNVTKFTCIDGPEFDAHLIDFDEAMRRQTMYKTEEGKKKIEDEERREGHKCRIGLDGDR' A
#
# COMPACT_ATOMS: atom_id res chain seq x y z
N VAL A 1 -0.87 -8.42 2.74
CA VAL A 1 -0.27 -8.58 4.08
C VAL A 1 0.69 -9.75 4.02
N THR A 2 1.81 -9.72 4.75
CA THR A 2 2.70 -10.88 4.83
C THR A 2 2.38 -11.71 6.06
N VAL A 3 2.20 -13.01 5.84
CA VAL A 3 1.91 -13.99 6.88
C VAL A 3 2.85 -15.18 6.67
N GLY A 4 3.74 -15.45 7.64
CA GLY A 4 4.67 -16.58 7.59
C GLY A 4 5.56 -16.59 6.34
N ASN A 5 6.13 -15.43 5.98
CA ASN A 5 6.95 -15.21 4.77
C ASN A 5 6.23 -15.38 3.42
N VAL A 6 4.89 -15.41 3.42
CA VAL A 6 4.09 -15.46 2.18
C VAL A 6 3.22 -14.21 2.09
N THR A 7 3.24 -13.56 0.93
CA THR A 7 2.32 -12.44 0.65
C THR A 7 0.91 -12.98 0.38
N LYS A 8 -0.06 -12.50 1.16
CA LYS A 8 -1.48 -12.87 1.12
C LYS A 8 -2.37 -11.65 0.84
N PHE A 9 -3.50 -11.89 0.19
CA PHE A 9 -4.54 -10.91 -0.09
C PHE A 9 -5.71 -11.07 0.88
N THR A 10 -5.88 -10.11 1.80
CA THR A 10 -6.87 -10.18 2.88
C THR A 10 -8.32 -10.36 2.42
N CYS A 11 -8.70 -9.79 1.28
CA CYS A 11 -10.08 -9.90 0.79
C CYS A 11 -10.42 -11.27 0.17
N ILE A 12 -9.41 -12.08 -0.12
CA ILE A 12 -9.54 -13.40 -0.77
C ILE A 12 -9.15 -14.50 0.21
N ASP A 13 -7.96 -14.36 0.82
CA ASP A 13 -7.38 -15.31 1.78
C ASP A 13 -7.99 -15.20 3.19
N GLY A 14 -8.85 -14.20 3.42
CA GLY A 14 -9.55 -13.97 4.69
C GLY A 14 -8.99 -12.78 5.48
N PRO A 15 -9.81 -12.13 6.32
CA PRO A 15 -9.36 -11.05 7.19
C PRO A 15 -8.68 -11.57 8.48
N GLU A 16 -8.85 -12.85 8.81
CA GLU A 16 -8.37 -13.49 10.03
C GLU A 16 -7.10 -14.32 9.74
N PHE A 17 -6.03 -14.06 10.49
CA PHE A 17 -4.75 -14.76 10.38
C PHE A 17 -4.18 -15.06 11.76
N ASP A 18 -3.28 -16.05 11.85
CA ASP A 18 -2.51 -16.28 13.08
C ASP A 18 -1.60 -15.08 13.35
N ALA A 19 -1.90 -14.36 14.44
CA ALA A 19 -1.20 -13.16 14.84
C ALA A 19 0.31 -13.36 14.98
N HIS A 20 0.78 -14.55 15.38
CA HIS A 20 2.22 -14.81 15.55
C HIS A 20 2.98 -14.87 14.22
N LEU A 21 2.27 -15.07 13.12
CA LEU A 21 2.84 -15.17 11.79
C LEU A 21 2.71 -13.86 10.99
N ILE A 22 2.01 -12.85 11.52
CA ILE A 22 1.79 -11.57 10.85
C ILE A 22 3.02 -10.67 11.02
N ASP A 23 3.51 -10.11 9.92
CA ASP A 23 4.42 -8.96 9.98
C ASP A 23 3.62 -7.67 10.28
N PHE A 24 3.56 -7.31 11.56
CA PHE A 24 2.84 -6.12 12.02
C PHE A 24 3.54 -4.82 11.61
N ASP A 25 4.87 -4.82 11.47
CA ASP A 25 5.63 -3.62 11.08
C ASP A 25 5.37 -3.26 9.62
N GLU A 26 5.27 -4.25 8.73
CA GLU A 26 4.76 -4.04 7.36
C GLU A 26 3.32 -3.52 7.39
N ALA A 27 2.44 -4.19 8.14
CA ALA A 27 1.02 -3.86 8.16
C ALA A 27 0.76 -2.41 8.63
N MET A 28 1.40 -1.98 9.72
CA MET A 28 1.26 -0.62 10.25
C MET A 28 1.81 0.43 9.27
N ARG A 29 2.99 0.21 8.68
CA ARG A 29 3.56 1.13 7.69
C ARG A 29 2.61 1.35 6.52
N ARG A 30 2.08 0.26 5.97
CA ARG A 30 1.14 0.32 4.83
C ARG A 30 -0.17 1.04 5.17
N GLN A 31 -0.70 0.84 6.37
CA GLN A 31 -1.91 1.55 6.81
C GLN A 31 -1.71 3.06 6.92
N THR A 32 -0.49 3.51 7.23
CA THR A 32 -0.18 4.94 7.41
C THR A 32 0.24 5.66 6.12
N MET A 33 0.51 4.93 5.04
CA MET A 33 1.09 5.46 3.80
C MET A 33 0.34 6.69 3.24
N TYR A 34 -0.99 6.71 3.32
CA TYR A 34 -1.83 7.79 2.78
C TYR A 34 -2.53 8.60 3.88
N LYS A 35 -2.00 8.59 5.11
CA LYS A 35 -2.68 9.22 6.25
C LYS A 35 -2.56 10.75 6.27
N THR A 36 -1.48 11.31 5.73
CA THR A 36 -1.25 12.77 5.69
C THR A 36 -1.31 13.30 4.27
N GLU A 37 -1.79 14.53 4.11
CA GLU A 37 -1.80 15.21 2.82
C GLU A 37 -0.38 15.42 2.28
N GLU A 38 0.59 15.72 3.15
CA GLU A 38 2.00 15.79 2.78
C GLU A 38 2.57 14.44 2.33
N GLY A 39 2.15 13.34 2.96
CA GLY A 39 2.57 11.98 2.59
C GLY A 39 2.04 11.58 1.22
N LYS A 40 0.76 11.86 0.95
CA LYS A 40 0.15 11.66 -0.37
C LYS A 40 0.90 12.45 -1.45
N LYS A 41 1.16 13.73 -1.21
CA LYS A 41 1.87 14.60 -2.17
C LYS A 41 3.29 14.11 -2.46
N LYS A 42 4.02 13.62 -1.46
CA LYS A 42 5.36 13.02 -1.67
C LYS A 42 5.32 11.80 -2.56
N ILE A 43 4.36 10.90 -2.33
CA ILE A 43 4.16 9.71 -3.16
C ILE A 43 3.83 10.14 -4.58
N GLU A 44 2.94 11.12 -4.75
CA GLU A 44 2.60 11.66 -6.06
C GLU A 44 3.79 12.28 -6.80
N ASP A 45 4.62 13.06 -6.11
CA ASP A 45 5.81 13.68 -6.67
C ASP A 45 6.88 12.64 -7.05
N GLU A 46 6.97 11.54 -6.30
CA GLU A 46 7.87 10.41 -6.56
C GLU A 46 7.40 9.60 -7.79
N GLU A 47 6.11 9.24 -7.85
CA GLU A 47 5.48 8.59 -9.00
C GLU A 47 5.64 9.42 -10.30
N ARG A 48 5.52 10.76 -10.19
CA ARG A 48 5.76 11.67 -11.32
C ARG A 48 7.22 11.65 -11.78
N ARG A 49 8.17 11.60 -10.84
CA ARG A 49 9.61 11.54 -11.14
C ARG A 49 9.99 10.22 -11.82
N GLU A 50 9.36 9.13 -11.41
CA GLU A 50 9.55 7.80 -11.98
C GLU A 50 8.80 7.61 -13.32
N GLY A 51 8.02 8.60 -13.75
CA GLY A 51 7.30 8.57 -15.02
C GLY A 51 6.14 7.57 -15.05
N HIS A 52 5.57 7.25 -13.89
CA HIS A 52 4.45 6.32 -13.78
C HIS A 52 3.20 6.88 -14.48
N LYS A 53 2.82 6.29 -15.62
CA LYS A 53 1.57 6.62 -16.32
C LYS A 53 0.38 5.88 -15.71
N CYS A 54 -0.28 6.50 -14.74
CA CYS A 54 -1.50 5.96 -14.13
C CYS A 54 -2.77 6.38 -14.90
N ARG A 55 -3.71 5.46 -15.12
CA ARG A 55 -5.06 5.75 -15.66
C ARG A 55 -6.10 6.14 -14.60
N ILE A 56 -5.72 6.10 -13.33
CA ILE A 56 -6.62 6.32 -12.18
C ILE A 56 -6.13 7.49 -11.30
N GLY A 57 -4.87 7.91 -11.43
CA GLY A 57 -4.28 9.01 -10.66
C GLY A 57 -3.50 10.02 -11.51
N LEU A 58 -2.93 11.03 -10.85
CA LEU A 58 -2.05 12.14 -11.28
C LEU A 58 -2.30 12.83 -12.64
N ASP A 59 -2.39 12.07 -13.72
CA ASP A 59 -2.54 12.52 -15.10
C ASP A 59 -3.65 11.74 -15.85
N GLY A 60 -4.64 11.21 -15.12
CA GLY A 60 -5.73 10.45 -15.72
C GLY A 60 -6.50 11.30 -16.75
N ASP A 61 -6.28 11.04 -18.04
CA ASP A 61 -7.14 11.49 -19.14
C ASP A 61 -8.55 10.93 -18.92
N ARG A 62 -9.39 11.70 -18.23
CA ARG A 62 -10.84 11.51 -18.25
C ARG A 62 -11.58 12.83 -18.10
#